data_AF-A0A0N5BGN3-F1
#
_entry.id   AF-A0A0N5BGN3-F1
#
_cell.length_a   1.000
_cell.length_b   1.000
_cell.length_c   1.000
_cell.angle_alpha   90.00
_cell.angle_beta   90.00
_cell.angle_gamma   90.00
#
_symmetry.space_group_name_H-M   'P 1'
#
loop_
_entity.id
_entity.type
_entity.pdbx_description
1 polymer ?
#
loop_
_entity_poly.entity_id
_entity_poly.type
_entity_poly.pdbx_seq_one_letter_code
_entity_poly.pdbx_strand_id
1 'polypeptide(L)'
;MSSCNLIYVDFLKSIIENTENDVSEINNHPLIIKVSTNMNNGFEATDNYSKLLKTKIKEISAEFLEHIIKYGRVVVAVKKMHVSTRFDFILHEFHKELEVSEYEIVNTPKIFPNDNINLINTKMDLDIKGSFEKDSAETDLKEIYNTSSNISTYTIVLILSKSNLNKKKHQTVTLLMFFLTDYEGNIMNCICYNTSSSDVIYNTFKTRNYYLLKLLNASHYKNSKY
;
A
#
# COMPACT_ATOMS: atom_id res chain seq x y z
N MET A 1 -0.62 0.62 31.96
CA MET A 1 0.72 1.00 31.47
C MET A 1 0.56 2.34 30.77
N SER A 2 1.35 3.32 31.20
CA SER A 2 1.16 4.74 30.90
C SER A 2 1.17 5.05 29.40
N SER A 3 0.15 5.79 28.96
CA SER A 3 0.08 6.43 27.65
C SER A 3 1.26 7.38 27.48
N CYS A 4 2.20 7.03 26.60
CA CYS A 4 3.22 7.97 26.14
C CYS A 4 2.51 9.11 25.40
N ASN A 5 2.40 10.28 26.03
CA ASN A 5 2.13 11.52 25.35
C ASN A 5 3.30 11.79 24.39
N LEU A 6 3.17 11.33 23.14
CA LEU A 6 4.06 11.74 22.07
C LEU A 6 3.82 13.21 21.78
N ILE A 7 4.62 14.06 22.40
CA ILE A 7 4.84 15.43 21.91
C ILE A 7 5.61 15.26 20.61
N TYR A 8 4.90 15.11 19.50
CA TYR A 8 5.50 15.06 18.19
C TYR A 8 6.04 16.44 17.84
N VAL A 9 7.33 16.66 18.09
CA VAL A 9 8.10 17.61 17.31
C VAL A 9 8.12 17.05 15.89
N ASP A 10 7.59 17.81 14.92
CA ASP A 10 7.52 17.42 13.50
C ASP A 10 6.55 16.26 13.20
N PHE A 11 5.28 16.45 13.56
CA PHE A 11 4.22 15.43 13.49
C PHE A 11 3.95 14.92 12.08
N LEU A 12 3.75 15.81 11.10
CA LEU A 12 3.47 15.39 9.73
C LEU A 12 4.63 14.60 9.14
N LYS A 13 5.87 15.03 9.39
CA LYS A 13 7.07 14.31 8.94
C LYS A 13 7.13 12.93 9.55
N SER A 14 6.91 12.83 10.87
CA SER A 14 6.90 11.56 11.57
C SER A 14 5.87 10.58 11.00
N ILE A 15 4.65 11.05 10.71
CA ILE A 15 3.60 10.23 10.10
C ILE A 15 4.01 9.76 8.69
N ILE A 16 4.48 10.67 7.83
CA ILE A 16 4.85 10.34 6.46
C ILE A 16 6.03 9.38 6.39
N GLU A 17 7.06 9.56 7.21
CA GLU A 17 8.26 8.74 7.17
C GLU A 17 8.05 7.35 7.78
N ASN A 18 7.33 7.27 8.90
CA ASN A 18 7.31 6.06 9.74
C ASN A 18 6.04 5.19 9.61
N THR A 19 5.07 5.60 8.80
CA THR A 19 3.79 4.88 8.68
C THR A 19 3.48 4.47 7.25
N GLU A 20 3.01 3.23 7.08
CA GLU A 20 2.54 2.69 5.80
C GLU A 20 1.03 2.37 5.79
N ASN A 21 0.30 2.62 6.89
CA ASN A 21 -1.09 2.21 7.09
C ASN A 21 -1.89 3.25 7.92
N ASP A 22 -3.15 2.93 8.25
CA ASP A 22 -4.03 3.73 9.12
C ASP A 22 -3.36 4.10 10.46
N VAL A 23 -3.41 5.38 10.81
CA VAL A 23 -3.07 5.91 12.14
C VAL A 23 -4.36 6.26 12.86
N SER A 24 -4.76 5.40 13.81
CA SER A 24 -6.03 5.52 14.56
C SER A 24 -5.92 6.20 15.92
N GLU A 25 -4.71 6.38 16.46
CA GLU A 25 -4.48 6.97 17.78
C GLU A 25 -3.85 8.37 17.67
N ILE A 26 -4.44 9.24 16.84
CA ILE A 26 -4.02 10.65 16.77
C ILE A 26 -4.78 11.41 17.84
N ASN A 27 -4.06 11.89 18.86
CA ASN A 27 -4.64 12.61 19.99
C ASN A 27 -5.03 14.06 19.61
N ASN A 28 -6.04 14.21 18.73
CA ASN A 28 -6.59 15.49 18.28
C ASN A 28 -5.52 16.50 17.84
N HIS A 29 -4.49 16.01 17.13
CA HIS A 29 -3.37 16.85 16.75
C HIS A 29 -3.87 17.95 15.79
N PRO A 30 -3.61 19.23 16.09
CA PRO A 30 -4.13 20.30 15.26
C PRO A 30 -3.33 20.34 13.95
N LEU A 31 -3.99 20.69 12.85
CA LEU A 31 -3.37 20.98 11.55
C LEU A 31 -4.04 22.17 10.90
N ILE A 32 -3.24 23.00 10.22
CA ILE A 32 -3.75 24.02 9.31
C ILE A 32 -3.89 23.37 7.94
N ILE A 33 -5.09 23.39 7.38
CA ILE A 33 -5.39 22.91 6.04
C ILE A 33 -5.72 24.09 5.12
N LYS A 34 -5.14 24.09 3.93
CA LYS A 34 -5.38 25.09 2.88
C LYS A 34 -5.50 24.40 1.52
N VAL A 35 -6.24 24.97 0.58
CA VAL A 35 -6.25 24.48 -0.81
C VAL A 35 -4.89 24.71 -1.45
N SER A 36 -4.31 23.67 -2.05
CA SER A 36 -3.01 23.81 -2.69
C SER A 36 -3.06 24.75 -3.90
N THR A 37 -1.96 25.48 -4.13
CA THR A 37 -1.80 26.27 -5.36
C THR A 37 -1.80 25.38 -6.60
N ASN A 38 -1.30 24.15 -6.49
CA ASN A 38 -1.43 23.12 -7.51
C ASN A 38 -2.66 22.25 -7.19
N MET A 39 -3.75 22.45 -7.93
CA MET A 39 -5.01 21.73 -7.72
C MET A 39 -4.86 20.20 -7.81
N ASN A 40 -3.85 19.69 -8.52
CA ASN A 40 -3.57 18.25 -8.59
C ASN A 40 -3.12 17.67 -7.23
N ASN A 41 -2.65 18.52 -6.32
CA ASN A 41 -2.20 18.10 -5.00
C ASN A 41 -3.32 18.11 -3.93
N GLY A 42 -4.50 18.63 -4.26
CA GLY A 42 -5.61 18.75 -3.31
C GLY A 42 -5.34 19.81 -2.25
N PHE A 43 -5.03 19.38 -1.02
CA PHE A 43 -4.82 20.26 0.12
C PHE A 43 -3.36 20.27 0.60
N GLU A 44 -2.95 21.42 1.11
CA GLU A 44 -1.74 21.62 1.89
C GLU A 44 -2.07 21.46 3.37
N ALA A 45 -1.28 20.65 4.07
CA ALA A 45 -1.35 20.50 5.51
C ALA A 45 -0.09 21.08 6.15
N THR A 46 -0.26 21.85 7.22
CA THR A 46 0.83 22.50 7.95
C THR A 46 0.66 22.24 9.45
N ASP A 47 1.72 21.76 10.10
CA ASP A 47 1.85 21.73 11.56
C ASP A 47 2.78 22.86 12.03
N ASN A 48 3.30 22.80 13.26
CA ASN A 48 4.17 23.85 13.80
C ASN A 48 5.53 23.97 13.08
N TYR A 49 6.03 22.88 12.48
CA TYR A 49 7.41 22.78 11.98
C TYR A 49 7.50 22.36 10.52
N SER A 50 6.44 21.79 9.96
CA SER A 50 6.47 21.18 8.64
C SER A 50 5.22 21.44 7.81
N LYS A 51 5.40 21.30 6.50
CA LYS A 51 4.37 21.48 5.48
C LYS A 51 4.38 20.30 4.53
N LEU A 52 3.20 19.76 4.28
CA LEU A 52 2.93 18.73 3.29
C LEU A 52 2.04 19.30 2.18
N LEU A 53 2.48 19.23 0.92
CA LEU A 53 1.73 19.82 -0.20
C LEU A 53 0.59 18.94 -0.71
N LYS A 54 0.63 17.63 -0.44
CA LYS A 54 -0.25 16.62 -1.05
C LYS A 54 -1.06 15.91 0.03
N THR A 55 -2.23 16.46 0.35
CA THR A 55 -3.14 15.96 1.38
C THR A 55 -4.56 15.85 0.85
N LYS A 56 -5.28 14.81 1.28
CA LYS A 56 -6.71 14.62 1.04
C LYS A 56 -7.47 14.75 2.35
N ILE A 57 -8.70 15.26 2.26
CA ILE A 57 -9.64 15.33 3.37
C ILE A 57 -10.83 14.46 2.98
N LYS A 58 -11.10 13.43 3.79
CA LYS A 58 -12.29 12.60 3.62
C LYS A 58 -13.50 13.36 4.14
N GLU A 59 -14.59 13.34 3.37
CA GLU A 59 -15.89 13.93 3.77
C GLU A 59 -15.81 15.39 4.23
N ILE A 60 -15.55 16.28 3.27
CA ILE A 60 -15.49 17.73 3.51
C ILE A 60 -16.87 18.26 3.96
N SER A 61 -16.96 18.71 5.20
CA SER A 61 -18.17 19.34 5.75
C SER A 61 -18.41 20.75 5.19
N ALA A 62 -19.65 21.24 5.26
CA ALA A 62 -19.99 22.61 4.87
C ALA A 62 -19.20 23.65 5.68
N GLU A 63 -19.08 23.45 6.99
CA GLU A 63 -18.31 24.31 7.89
C GLU A 63 -16.83 24.39 7.48
N PHE A 64 -16.25 23.29 6.99
CA PHE A 64 -14.87 23.28 6.48
C PHE A 64 -14.74 24.21 5.27
N LEU A 65 -15.66 24.10 4.32
CA LEU A 65 -15.68 24.93 3.11
C LEU A 65 -15.88 26.41 3.44
N GLU A 66 -16.78 26.72 4.37
CA GLU A 66 -17.01 28.09 4.83
C GLU A 66 -15.73 28.73 5.38
N HIS A 67 -14.97 27.99 6.20
CA HIS A 67 -13.69 28.47 6.72
C HIS A 67 -12.66 28.68 5.62
N ILE A 68 -12.55 27.76 4.66
CA ILE A 68 -11.66 27.91 3.50
C ILE A 68 -12.03 29.17 2.69
N ILE A 69 -13.32 29.39 2.41
CA ILE A 69 -13.78 30.55 1.62
C ILE A 69 -13.52 31.86 2.38
N LYS A 70 -13.81 31.88 3.68
CA LYS A 70 -13.73 33.09 4.51
C LYS A 70 -12.31 33.48 4.88
N TYR A 71 -11.45 32.50 5.16
CA TYR A 71 -10.12 32.72 5.74
C TYR A 71 -8.97 32.20 4.85
N GLY A 72 -9.27 31.52 3.75
CA GLY A 72 -8.28 30.86 2.90
C GLY A 72 -7.64 29.61 3.51
N ARG A 73 -8.05 29.23 4.73
CA ARG A 73 -7.53 28.10 5.51
C ARG A 73 -8.53 27.67 6.58
N VAL A 74 -8.38 26.45 7.07
CA VAL A 74 -9.15 25.90 8.19
C VAL A 74 -8.19 25.20 9.16
N VAL A 75 -8.47 25.29 10.45
CA VAL A 75 -7.73 24.53 11.47
C VAL A 75 -8.58 23.33 11.85
N VAL A 76 -7.99 22.14 11.79
CA VAL A 76 -8.66 20.89 12.15
C VAL A 76 -7.91 20.19 13.26
N ALA A 77 -8.63 19.58 14.20
CA ALA A 77 -8.09 18.62 15.15
C ALA A 77 -8.27 17.22 14.57
N VAL A 78 -7.17 16.56 14.23
CA VAL A 78 -7.22 15.28 13.54
C VAL A 78 -7.28 14.13 14.52
N LYS A 79 -8.20 13.20 14.25
CA LYS A 79 -8.42 11.96 15.02
C LYS A 79 -7.89 10.74 14.30
N LYS A 80 -8.06 10.69 12.98
CA LYS A 80 -7.62 9.55 12.16
C LYS A 80 -7.03 9.99 10.83
N MET A 81 -5.94 9.33 10.44
CA MET A 81 -5.29 9.52 9.14
C MET A 81 -4.95 8.19 8.48
N HIS A 82 -4.73 8.26 7.17
CA HIS A 82 -4.22 7.16 6.37
C HIS A 82 -3.05 7.66 5.51
N VAL A 83 -1.95 6.93 5.48
CA VAL A 83 -0.84 7.17 4.55
C VAL A 83 -0.88 6.08 3.50
N SER A 84 -0.81 6.48 2.22
CA SER A 84 -0.76 5.55 1.09
C SER A 84 0.31 5.97 0.10
N THR A 85 0.83 5.01 -0.65
CA THR A 85 1.71 5.28 -1.79
C THR A 85 0.89 5.30 -3.07
N ARG A 86 1.06 6.35 -3.88
CA ARG A 86 0.39 6.51 -5.17
C ARG A 86 1.38 6.89 -6.26
N PHE A 87 1.14 6.39 -7.46
CA PHE A 87 1.87 6.81 -8.65
C PHE A 87 1.26 8.09 -9.24
N ASP A 88 2.08 9.12 -9.44
CA ASP A 88 1.72 10.34 -10.14
C ASP A 88 2.00 10.17 -11.64
N PHE A 89 0.94 10.03 -12.44
CA PHE A 89 1.05 9.81 -13.88
C PHE A 89 1.59 11.01 -14.65
N ILE A 90 1.50 12.23 -14.10
CA ILE A 90 2.02 13.43 -14.75
C ILE A 90 3.54 13.48 -14.56
N LEU A 91 4.00 13.25 -13.33
CA LEU A 91 5.41 13.31 -12.98
C LEU A 91 6.16 12.00 -13.24
N HIS A 92 5.46 10.90 -13.48
CA HIS A 92 6.01 9.54 -13.59
C HIS A 92 6.80 9.09 -12.34
N GLU A 93 6.31 9.48 -11.17
CA GLU A 93 6.99 9.26 -9.88
C GLU A 93 6.03 8.69 -8.83
N PHE A 94 6.57 7.92 -7.88
CA PHE A 94 5.81 7.48 -6.72
C PHE A 94 5.85 8.54 -5.62
N HIS A 95 4.71 8.78 -4.98
CA HIS A 95 4.60 9.70 -3.85
C HIS A 95 3.84 9.06 -2.70
N LYS A 96 4.22 9.41 -1.47
CA LYS A 96 3.35 9.24 -0.31
C LYS A 96 2.26 10.32 -0.32
N GLU A 97 1.02 9.91 -0.09
CA GLU A 97 -0.14 10.79 0.08
C GLU A 97 -0.74 10.58 1.47
N LEU A 98 -1.10 11.68 2.14
CA LEU A 98 -1.82 11.66 3.41
C LEU A 98 -3.31 11.92 3.18
N GLU A 99 -4.16 11.09 3.77
CA GLU A 99 -5.59 11.34 3.87
C GLU A 99 -6.00 11.54 5.34
N VAL A 100 -6.59 12.68 5.65
CA VAL A 100 -7.26 12.94 6.93
C VAL A 100 -8.65 12.34 6.83
N SER A 101 -8.90 11.29 7.61
CA SER A 101 -10.14 10.50 7.51
C SER A 101 -11.18 10.85 8.58
N GLU A 102 -10.74 11.36 9.74
CA GLU A 102 -11.61 11.82 10.81
C GLU A 102 -11.01 13.06 11.48
N TYR A 103 -11.79 14.13 11.60
CA TYR A 103 -11.35 15.41 12.14
C TYR A 103 -12.50 16.24 12.70
N GLU A 104 -12.17 17.24 13.52
CA GLU A 104 -13.07 18.30 13.98
C GLU A 104 -12.53 19.67 13.60
N ILE A 105 -13.40 20.62 13.28
CA ILE A 105 -12.98 22.00 12.98
C ILE A 105 -12.72 22.74 14.30
N VAL A 106 -11.62 23.49 14.34
CA VAL A 106 -11.22 24.26 15.52
C VAL A 106 -11.37 25.74 15.23
N ASN A 107 -12.33 26.37 15.93
CA ASN A 107 -12.69 27.78 15.73
C ASN A 107 -11.65 28.78 16.27
N THR A 108 -10.67 28.33 17.05
CA THR A 108 -9.57 29.15 17.56
C THR A 108 -8.21 28.60 17.11
N PRO A 109 -7.33 29.42 16.51
CA PRO A 109 -6.03 28.95 16.07
C PRO A 109 -5.17 28.59 17.29
N LYS A 110 -4.93 27.28 17.47
CA LYS A 110 -3.96 26.75 18.46
C LYS A 110 -2.56 26.55 17.86
N ILE A 111 -2.39 26.83 16.57
CA ILE A 111 -1.16 26.66 15.82
C ILE A 111 -0.64 28.02 15.38
N PHE A 112 0.63 28.25 15.67
CA PHE A 112 1.43 29.32 15.13
C PHE A 112 2.62 28.65 14.44
N PRO A 113 2.55 28.44 13.10
CA PRO A 113 3.65 27.83 12.38
C PRO A 113 4.91 28.67 12.58
N ASN A 114 6.05 28.02 12.74
CA ASN A 114 7.32 28.72 12.78
C ASN A 114 7.55 29.45 11.45
N ASP A 115 8.34 30.54 11.44
CA ASP A 115 8.63 31.28 10.21
C ASP A 115 9.40 30.41 9.19
N ASN A 116 10.19 29.46 9.70
CA ASN A 116 10.94 28.48 8.91
C ASN A 116 10.27 27.10 8.98
N ILE A 117 9.29 26.88 8.10
CA ILE A 117 8.58 25.60 7.97
C ILE A 117 9.33 24.68 6.99
N ASN A 118 9.59 23.44 7.41
CA ASN A 118 10.23 22.43 6.58
C ASN A 118 9.22 21.82 5.59
N LEU A 119 9.56 21.83 4.30
CA LEU A 119 8.78 21.13 3.29
C LEU A 119 9.07 19.62 3.33
N ILE A 120 8.04 18.81 3.54
CA ILE A 120 8.16 17.35 3.50
C ILE A 120 8.17 16.91 2.03
N ASN A 121 9.26 16.26 1.61
CA ASN A 121 9.32 15.63 0.30
C ASN A 121 8.52 14.31 0.34
N THR A 122 7.54 14.19 -0.55
CA THR A 122 6.72 12.98 -0.65
C THR A 122 7.20 12.03 -1.74
N LYS A 123 8.09 12.47 -2.63
CA LYS A 123 8.64 11.63 -3.67
C LYS A 123 9.36 10.45 -3.03
N MET A 124 9.01 9.25 -3.47
CA MET A 124 9.69 8.03 -3.11
C MET A 124 10.70 7.72 -4.20
N ASP A 125 11.98 7.79 -3.85
CA ASP A 125 13.02 7.15 -4.63
C ASP A 125 12.93 5.65 -4.33
N LEU A 126 12.12 4.95 -5.12
CA LEU A 126 12.18 3.51 -5.14
C LEU A 126 13.56 3.17 -5.68
N ASP A 127 14.41 2.58 -4.83
CA ASP A 127 15.69 1.99 -5.22
C ASP A 127 15.38 0.74 -6.08
N ILE A 128 14.81 0.97 -7.26
CA ILE A 128 14.63 -0.01 -8.32
C ILE A 128 16.04 -0.26 -8.82
N LYS A 129 16.73 -1.19 -8.16
CA LYS A 129 18.07 -1.64 -8.53
C LYS A 129 18.00 -2.35 -9.88
N GLY A 130 17.96 -1.55 -10.94
CA GLY A 130 18.02 -2.01 -12.33
C GLY A 130 16.70 -2.51 -12.90
N SER A 131 16.67 -2.60 -14.23
CA SER A 131 15.71 -3.45 -14.93
C SER A 131 15.86 -4.89 -14.44
N PHE A 132 14.75 -5.59 -14.27
CA PHE A 132 14.78 -7.03 -14.08
C PHE A 132 15.43 -7.67 -15.32
N GLU A 133 16.63 -8.22 -15.15
CA GLU A 133 17.28 -9.04 -16.17
C GLU A 133 16.93 -10.49 -15.87
N LYS A 134 16.06 -11.06 -16.72
CA LYS A 134 15.74 -12.49 -16.69
C LYS A 134 17.02 -13.30 -16.78
N ASP A 135 17.19 -14.27 -15.89
CA ASP A 135 18.28 -15.23 -16.01
C ASP A 135 18.05 -16.07 -17.29
N SER A 136 19.09 -16.29 -18.08
CA SER A 136 19.02 -17.11 -19.30
C SER A 136 18.43 -18.52 -19.08
N ALA A 137 18.50 -19.06 -17.86
CA ALA A 137 17.92 -20.35 -17.49
C ALA A 137 16.51 -20.24 -16.88
N GLU A 138 16.01 -19.03 -16.62
CA GLU A 138 14.65 -18.80 -16.15
C GLU A 138 13.64 -19.04 -17.28
N THR A 139 12.55 -19.74 -16.97
CA THR A 139 11.45 -19.97 -17.92
C THR A 139 10.30 -19.01 -17.60
N ASP A 140 9.60 -18.47 -18.59
CA ASP A 140 8.39 -17.68 -18.33
C ASP A 140 7.14 -18.57 -18.13
N LEU A 141 6.07 -18.01 -17.57
CA LEU A 141 4.86 -18.78 -17.28
C LEU A 141 4.16 -19.26 -18.55
N LYS A 142 4.32 -18.57 -19.67
CA LYS A 142 3.74 -18.96 -20.95
C LYS A 142 4.41 -20.22 -21.49
N GLU A 143 5.74 -20.31 -21.43
CA GLU A 143 6.49 -21.50 -21.79
C GLU A 143 6.20 -22.67 -20.83
N ILE A 144 6.11 -22.40 -19.53
CA ILE A 144 5.66 -23.41 -18.54
C ILE A 144 4.29 -23.95 -18.94
N TYR A 145 3.33 -23.10 -19.30
CA TYR A 145 1.97 -23.51 -19.67
C TYR A 145 1.91 -24.38 -20.94
N ASN A 146 2.84 -24.17 -21.87
CA ASN A 146 2.88 -24.90 -23.14
C ASN A 146 3.67 -26.21 -23.06
N THR A 147 4.28 -26.53 -21.92
CA THR A 147 5.10 -27.73 -21.75
C THR A 147 4.25 -28.94 -21.37
N SER A 148 4.33 -30.02 -22.16
CA SER A 148 3.35 -31.11 -22.10
C SER A 148 3.40 -31.98 -20.83
N SER A 149 4.58 -32.21 -20.23
CA SER A 149 4.74 -32.99 -18.99
C SER A 149 6.17 -32.88 -18.42
N ASN A 150 6.37 -33.32 -17.16
CA ASN A 150 7.66 -33.39 -16.46
C ASN A 150 8.41 -32.05 -16.41
N ILE A 151 7.68 -30.99 -16.09
CA ILE A 151 8.20 -29.63 -16.06
C ILE A 151 9.18 -29.48 -14.91
N SER A 152 10.44 -29.23 -15.24
CA SER A 152 11.51 -28.97 -14.27
C SER A 152 12.21 -27.67 -14.64
N THR A 153 11.82 -26.58 -13.98
CA THR A 153 12.33 -25.23 -14.25
C THR A 153 12.12 -24.32 -13.03
N TYR A 154 12.58 -23.07 -13.11
CA TYR A 154 12.22 -22.03 -12.17
C TYR A 154 11.82 -20.74 -12.88
N THR A 155 11.05 -19.93 -12.16
CA THR A 155 10.61 -18.60 -12.59
C THR A 155 10.42 -17.69 -11.39
N ILE A 156 10.69 -16.40 -11.52
CA ILE A 156 10.40 -15.42 -10.48
C ILE A 156 8.97 -14.90 -10.71
N VAL A 157 8.15 -15.01 -9.67
CA VAL A 157 6.71 -14.69 -9.75
C VAL A 157 6.27 -13.77 -8.63
N LEU A 158 5.36 -12.86 -8.95
CA LEU A 158 4.60 -12.06 -8.00
C LEU A 158 3.30 -12.78 -7.64
N ILE A 159 3.05 -13.00 -6.35
CA ILE A 159 1.76 -13.56 -5.91
C ILE A 159 0.72 -12.45 -5.92
N LEU A 160 -0.23 -12.51 -6.86
CA LEU A 160 -1.33 -11.56 -7.00
C LEU A 160 -2.43 -11.79 -5.97
N SER A 161 -2.84 -13.05 -5.81
CA SER A 161 -3.87 -13.43 -4.85
C SER A 161 -3.64 -14.84 -4.30
N LYS A 162 -4.24 -15.09 -3.14
CA LYS A 162 -4.14 -16.35 -2.40
C LYS A 162 -5.50 -16.64 -1.78
N SER A 163 -5.98 -17.86 -1.94
CA SER A 163 -7.25 -18.29 -1.33
C SER A 163 -7.07 -18.69 0.14
N ASN A 164 -8.19 -18.74 0.87
CA ASN A 164 -8.24 -19.50 2.13
C ASN A 164 -8.15 -21.00 1.85
N LEU A 165 -7.84 -21.79 2.88
CA LEU A 165 -7.86 -23.25 2.79
C LEU A 165 -9.28 -23.73 2.46
N ASN A 166 -9.41 -24.40 1.31
CA ASN A 166 -10.69 -24.91 0.81
C ASN A 166 -10.72 -26.44 0.88
N LYS A 167 -11.79 -27.02 1.42
CA LYS A 167 -12.02 -28.48 1.36
C LYS A 167 -12.94 -28.80 0.18
N LYS A 168 -12.58 -29.76 -0.67
CA LYS A 168 -13.53 -30.29 -1.66
C LYS A 168 -14.62 -31.10 -0.97
N LYS A 169 -15.89 -30.88 -1.35
CA LYS A 169 -17.00 -31.74 -0.89
C LYS A 169 -16.66 -33.20 -1.22
N HIS A 170 -16.72 -34.07 -0.21
CA HIS A 170 -16.44 -35.52 -0.30
C HIS A 170 -14.96 -35.95 -0.42
N GLN A 171 -14.00 -35.07 -0.19
CA GLN A 171 -12.57 -35.44 -0.11
C GLN A 171 -11.95 -34.94 1.20
N THR A 172 -11.01 -35.70 1.77
CA THR A 172 -10.15 -35.28 2.90
C THR A 172 -9.05 -34.29 2.47
N VAL A 173 -9.05 -33.89 1.20
CA VAL A 173 -8.04 -33.05 0.58
C VAL A 173 -8.38 -31.58 0.78
N THR A 174 -7.48 -30.87 1.44
CA THR A 174 -7.52 -29.41 1.57
C THR A 174 -6.66 -28.79 0.47
N LEU A 175 -7.18 -27.74 -0.15
CA LEU A 175 -6.58 -27.04 -1.28
C LEU A 175 -6.23 -25.61 -0.91
N LEU A 176 -5.09 -25.15 -1.43
CA LEU A 176 -4.69 -23.76 -1.43
C LEU A 176 -4.45 -23.32 -2.87
N MET A 177 -5.03 -22.19 -3.28
CA MET A 177 -4.91 -21.67 -4.64
C MET A 177 -4.13 -20.37 -4.63
N PHE A 178 -3.25 -20.22 -5.62
CA PHE A 178 -2.46 -19.03 -5.86
C PHE A 178 -2.73 -18.51 -7.27
N PHE A 179 -2.87 -17.20 -7.37
CA PHE A 179 -2.84 -16.50 -8.63
C PHE A 179 -1.54 -15.72 -8.70
N LEU A 180 -0.75 -15.97 -9.74
CA LEU A 180 0.61 -15.43 -9.84
C LEU A 180 0.91 -14.91 -11.24
N THR A 181 1.85 -13.96 -11.33
CA THR A 181 2.31 -13.37 -12.59
C THR A 181 3.84 -13.38 -12.65
N ASP A 182 4.40 -13.52 -13.85
CA ASP A 182 5.83 -13.31 -14.10
C ASP A 182 6.13 -11.85 -14.49
N TYR A 183 7.39 -11.55 -14.81
CA TYR A 183 7.85 -10.23 -15.21
C TYR A 183 7.30 -9.78 -16.60
N GLU A 184 6.85 -10.71 -17.45
CA GLU A 184 6.23 -10.40 -18.74
C GLU A 184 4.72 -10.12 -18.62
N GLY A 185 4.15 -10.31 -17.43
CA GLY A 185 2.72 -10.16 -17.19
C GLY A 185 1.90 -11.40 -17.59
N ASN A 186 2.54 -12.54 -17.86
CA ASN A 186 1.82 -13.80 -18.03
C ASN A 186 1.28 -14.24 -16.67
N ILE A 187 0.05 -14.75 -16.65
CA ILE A 187 -0.65 -15.10 -15.41
C ILE A 187 -0.93 -16.60 -15.35
N MET A 188 -0.74 -17.21 -14.18
CA MET A 188 -1.04 -18.62 -13.95
C MET A 188 -1.78 -18.84 -12.62
N ASN A 189 -2.69 -19.81 -12.64
CA ASN A 189 -3.36 -20.30 -11.44
C ASN A 189 -2.70 -21.60 -10.99
N CYS A 190 -2.22 -21.63 -9.75
CA CYS A 190 -1.55 -22.77 -9.15
C CYS A 190 -2.39 -23.34 -8.01
N ILE A 191 -2.46 -24.67 -7.94
CA ILE A 191 -3.22 -25.39 -6.91
C ILE A 191 -2.24 -26.25 -6.11
N CYS A 192 -2.16 -25.99 -4.81
CA CYS A 192 -1.48 -26.84 -3.86
C CYS A 192 -2.49 -27.80 -3.23
N TYR A 193 -2.17 -29.09 -3.25
CA TYR A 193 -3.00 -30.16 -2.68
C TYR A 193 -2.49 -30.56 -1.31
N ASN A 194 -3.39 -31.05 -0.46
CA ASN A 194 -3.10 -31.56 0.89
C ASN A 194 -2.45 -30.51 1.82
N THR A 195 -2.85 -29.24 1.69
CA THR A 195 -2.27 -28.15 2.48
C THR A 195 -3.01 -27.93 3.81
N SER A 196 -2.29 -27.59 4.87
CA SER A 196 -2.82 -27.26 6.20
C SER A 196 -2.40 -25.86 6.66
N SER A 197 -3.04 -25.35 7.72
CA SER A 197 -2.68 -24.04 8.29
C SER A 197 -1.31 -24.04 8.97
N SER A 198 -0.74 -25.20 9.28
CA SER A 198 0.63 -25.34 9.78
C SER A 198 1.68 -25.33 8.67
N ASP A 199 1.28 -25.48 7.40
CA ASP A 199 2.26 -25.61 6.31
C ASP A 199 2.94 -24.27 6.03
N VAL A 200 4.24 -24.35 5.74
CA VAL A 200 5.09 -23.19 5.42
C VAL A 200 4.51 -22.40 4.24
N ILE A 201 4.03 -23.09 3.20
CA ILE A 201 3.41 -22.45 2.03
C ILE A 201 2.20 -21.59 2.44
N TYR A 202 1.40 -22.02 3.42
CA TYR A 202 0.26 -21.24 3.89
C TYR A 202 0.68 -20.05 4.75
N ASN A 203 1.72 -20.15 5.58
CA ASN A 203 2.09 -19.06 6.48
C ASN A 203 3.08 -18.05 5.87
N THR A 204 3.94 -18.51 4.97
CA THR A 204 5.06 -17.73 4.42
C THR A 204 4.67 -16.94 3.18
N PHE A 205 3.79 -17.48 2.33
CA PHE A 205 3.44 -16.82 1.07
C PHE A 205 2.40 -15.72 1.31
N LYS A 206 2.82 -14.48 1.07
CA LYS A 206 2.03 -13.25 1.18
C LYS A 206 1.76 -12.71 -0.21
N THR A 207 0.58 -12.12 -0.41
CA THR A 207 0.26 -11.39 -1.64
C THR A 207 1.19 -10.20 -1.83
N ARG A 208 1.37 -9.75 -3.08
CA ARG A 208 2.19 -8.60 -3.47
C ARG A 208 3.69 -8.74 -3.13
N ASN A 209 4.17 -9.97 -3.02
CA ASN A 209 5.59 -10.26 -2.83
C ASN A 209 6.11 -11.17 -3.95
N TYR A 210 7.39 -11.01 -4.28
CA TYR A 210 8.10 -11.84 -5.26
C TYR A 210 8.67 -13.09 -4.61
N TYR A 211 8.56 -14.21 -5.33
CA TYR A 211 9.08 -15.50 -4.91
C TYR A 211 9.68 -16.25 -6.09
N LEU A 212 10.67 -17.09 -5.80
CA LEU A 212 11.18 -18.08 -6.74
C LEU A 212 10.22 -19.29 -6.77
N LEU A 213 9.50 -19.47 -7.87
CA LEU A 213 8.72 -20.67 -8.13
C LEU A 213 9.64 -21.70 -8.78
N LYS A 214 10.03 -22.73 -8.03
CA LYS A 214 10.78 -23.87 -8.55
C LYS A 214 9.85 -25.05 -8.77
N LEU A 215 9.74 -25.50 -10.02
CA LEU A 215 8.99 -26.67 -10.43
C LEU A 215 9.93 -27.87 -10.54
N LEU A 216 9.55 -28.98 -9.92
CA LEU A 216 10.30 -30.24 -9.93
C LEU A 216 9.37 -31.35 -10.39
N ASN A 217 9.56 -31.85 -11.61
CA ASN A 217 8.69 -32.86 -12.23
C ASN A 217 7.19 -32.48 -12.16
N ALA A 218 6.88 -31.20 -12.35
CA ALA A 218 5.51 -30.71 -12.29
C ALA A 218 4.71 -31.14 -13.53
N SER A 219 3.39 -31.19 -13.38
CA SER A 219 2.46 -31.49 -14.47
C SER A 219 1.28 -30.53 -14.42
N HIS A 220 0.73 -30.22 -15.60
CA HIS A 220 -0.52 -29.47 -15.66
C HIS A 220 -1.63 -30.28 -15.03
N TYR A 221 -2.44 -29.60 -14.21
CA TYR A 221 -3.69 -30.17 -13.74
C TYR A 221 -4.64 -30.32 -14.94
N LYS A 222 -4.64 -31.52 -15.55
CA LYS A 222 -5.72 -31.92 -16.44
C LYS A 222 -6.92 -32.14 -15.54
N ASN A 223 -7.94 -31.30 -15.70
CA ASN A 223 -9.26 -31.58 -15.16
C ASN A 223 -9.77 -32.80 -15.94
N SER A 224 -9.36 -34.01 -15.53
CA SER A 224 -9.99 -35.23 -16.01
C SER A 224 -11.43 -35.12 -15.56
N LYS A 225 -12.31 -34.74 -16.48
CA LYS A 225 -13.74 -34.81 -16.30
C LYS A 225 -14.07 -36.22 -15.79
N TYR A 226 -15.11 -36.26 -14.95
CA TYR A 226 -16.09 -37.34 -14.86
C TYR A 226 -15.85 -38.52 -15.80
#